data_AF-A0A960U4P6-F1
#
_entry.id   AF-A0A960U4P6-F1
#
_cell.length_a   1.000
_cell.length_b   1.000
_cell.length_c   1.000
_cell.angle_alpha   90.00
_cell.angle_beta   90.00
_cell.angle_gamma   90.00
#
_symmetry.space_group_name_H-M   'P 1'
#
loop_
_entity.id
_entity.type
_entity.pdbx_description
1 polymer ?
#
loop_
_entity_poly.entity_id
_entity_poly.type
_entity_poly.pdbx_seq_one_letter_code
_entity_poly.pdbx_strand_id
1 'polypeptide(L)'
;MLKKFHIGIDARPLSTPVSGVGRLIAETLIGFPEKEKFEFHFFSHRPLHFGHEKLLNLPNVTLHIGKGWIAKKGGFYFNFYLPFYMQKLKLHLFWGTQQVLPPFL
;
A
#
# COMPACT_ATOMS: atom_id res chain seq x y z
N MET A 1 -7.13 -22.40 11.09
CA MET A 1 -6.45 -21.12 10.80
C MET A 1 -7.48 -20.22 10.12
N LEU A 2 -7.84 -19.08 10.72
CA LEU A 2 -8.80 -18.15 10.09
C LEU A 2 -8.24 -17.67 8.75
N LYS A 3 -9.05 -17.72 7.69
CA LYS A 3 -8.66 -17.22 6.37
C LYS A 3 -8.53 -15.70 6.46
N LYS A 4 -7.31 -15.18 6.27
CA LYS A 4 -7.06 -13.73 6.28
C LYS A 4 -7.28 -13.13 4.90
N PHE A 5 -7.80 -11.91 4.87
CA PHE A 5 -7.94 -11.10 3.66
C PHE A 5 -6.68 -10.28 3.43
N HIS A 6 -5.94 -10.61 2.38
CA HIS A 6 -4.81 -9.81 1.89
C HIS A 6 -5.30 -8.59 1.10
N ILE A 7 -5.01 -7.39 1.59
CA ILE A 7 -5.44 -6.11 1.02
C ILE A 7 -4.20 -5.29 0.64
N GLY A 8 -4.10 -4.89 -0.62
CA GLY A 8 -3.08 -3.96 -1.08
C GLY A 8 -3.48 -2.51 -0.81
N ILE A 9 -2.52 -1.70 -0.38
CA ILE A 9 -2.69 -0.28 -0.09
C ILE A 9 -1.70 0.52 -0.93
N ASP A 10 -2.19 1.52 -1.67
CA ASP A 10 -1.33 2.54 -2.26
C ASP A 10 -0.77 3.46 -1.16
N ALA A 11 0.48 3.22 -0.79
CA ALA A 11 1.18 3.94 0.26
C ALA A 11 2.00 5.13 -0.28
N ARG A 12 1.89 5.50 -1.57
CA ARG A 12 2.57 6.70 -2.09
C ARG A 12 2.22 7.98 -1.31
N PRO A 13 0.94 8.24 -0.93
CA PRO A 13 0.60 9.43 -0.14
C PRO A 13 1.21 9.44 1.26
N LEU A 14 1.64 8.28 1.77
CA LEU A 14 2.31 8.14 3.07
C LEU A 14 3.82 8.41 2.99
N SER A 15 4.39 8.52 1.78
CA SER A 15 5.80 8.85 1.54
C SER A 15 6.08 10.36 1.52
N THR A 16 5.05 11.19 1.56
CA THR A 16 5.15 12.66 1.62
C THR A 16 4.80 13.17 3.01
N PRO A 17 5.13 14.45 3.35
CA PRO A 17 4.63 15.07 4.57
C PRO A 17 3.11 14.92 4.71
N VAL A 18 2.64 14.98 5.96
CA VAL A 18 1.24 14.69 6.32
C VAL A 18 0.30 15.56 5.47
N SER A 19 -0.49 14.88 4.63
CA SER A 19 -1.57 15.46 3.83
C SER A 19 -2.92 14.95 4.33
N GLY A 20 -4.02 15.59 3.94
CA GLY A 20 -5.37 15.11 4.30
C GLY A 20 -5.61 13.66 3.84
N VAL A 21 -5.10 13.30 2.66
CA VAL A 21 -5.16 11.95 2.10
C VAL A 21 -4.31 10.96 2.92
N GLY A 22 -3.06 11.31 3.22
CA GLY A 22 -2.19 10.47 4.03
C GLY A 22 -2.74 10.24 5.44
N ARG A 23 -3.33 11.28 6.04
CA ARG A 23 -4.01 11.20 7.33
C ARG A 23 -5.24 10.29 7.27
N LEU A 24 -6.08 10.44 6.24
CA LEU A 24 -7.25 9.57 6.07
C LEU A 24 -6.85 8.09 5.99
N ILE A 25 -5.83 7.77 5.17
CA ILE A 25 -5.30 6.41 5.04
C ILE A 25 -4.79 5.90 6.40
N ALA A 26 -3.99 6.71 7.10
CA ALA A 26 -3.41 6.34 8.38
C ALA A 26 -4.49 6.05 9.44
N GLU A 27 -5.43 6.98 9.63
CA GLU A 27 -6.51 6.84 10.62
C GLU A 27 -7.44 5.68 10.29
N THR A 28 -7.74 5.44 9.01
CA THR A 28 -8.56 4.30 8.57
C THR A 28 -7.92 2.97 8.96
N LEU A 29 -6.59 2.83 8.78
CA LEU A 29 -5.86 1.60 9.10
C LEU A 29 -5.70 1.41 10.62
N ILE A 30 -5.51 2.51 11.35
CA ILE A 30 -5.45 2.49 12.82
C ILE A 30 -6.82 2.15 13.41
N GLY A 31 -7.92 2.65 12.84
CA GLY A 31 -9.28 2.40 13.30
C GLY A 31 -9.95 1.16 12.73
N PHE A 32 -9.27 0.40 11.84
CA PHE A 32 -9.91 -0.69 11.10
C PHE A 32 -10.42 -1.79 12.05
N PRO A 33 -11.69 -2.22 11.95
CA PRO A 33 -12.25 -3.25 12.81
C PRO A 33 -11.68 -4.64 12.45
N GLU A 34 -11.67 -5.56 13.42
CA GLU A 34 -11.34 -6.99 13.19
C GLU A 34 -9.97 -7.21 12.50
N LYS A 35 -8.96 -6.42 12.91
CA LYS A 35 -7.63 -6.36 12.29
C LYS A 35 -6.95 -7.71 12.10
N GLU A 36 -7.24 -8.67 12.97
CA GLU A 36 -6.73 -10.05 12.91
C GLU A 36 -7.17 -10.82 11.66
N LYS A 37 -8.26 -10.39 11.01
CA LYS A 37 -8.77 -10.98 9.77
C LYS A 37 -8.11 -10.42 8.51
N PHE A 38 -7.29 -9.38 8.62
CA PHE A 38 -6.74 -8.66 7.46
C PHE A 38 -5.22 -8.64 7.50
N GLU A 39 -4.60 -8.67 6.31
CA GLU A 39 -3.18 -8.37 6.12
C GLU A 39 -3.05 -7.25 5.09
N PHE A 40 -2.42 -6.15 5.49
CA PHE A 40 -2.26 -4.95 4.68
C PHE A 40 -0.88 -4.92 4.05
N HIS A 41 -0.84 -4.92 2.73
CA HIS A 41 0.38 -4.83 1.93
C HIS A 41 0.52 -3.41 1.40
N PHE A 42 1.41 -2.62 1.98
CA PHE A 42 1.66 -1.25 1.54
C PHE A 42 2.60 -1.27 0.34
N PHE A 43 2.20 -0.62 -0.75
CA PHE A 43 3.04 -0.45 -1.92
C PHE A 43 3.44 1.00 -2.06
N SER A 44 4.74 1.27 -2.11
CA SER A 44 5.26 2.59 -2.45
C SER A 44 6.55 2.46 -3.25
N HIS A 45 6.89 3.52 -3.96
CA HIS A 45 8.17 3.66 -4.66
C HIS A 45 9.21 4.39 -3.81
N ARG A 46 8.83 4.89 -2.63
CA ARG A 46 9.67 5.60 -1.66
C ARG A 46 9.39 5.08 -0.25
N PRO A 47 10.32 5.25 0.71
CA PRO A 47 10.04 5.03 2.13
C PRO A 47 8.84 5.86 2.59
N LEU A 48 8.19 5.43 3.68
CA LEU A 48 7.19 6.25 4.34
C LEU A 48 7.86 7.47 4.98
N HIS A 49 7.15 8.58 5.02
CA HIS A 49 7.57 9.75 5.76
C HIS A 49 7.51 9.46 7.27
N PHE A 50 8.41 10.05 8.06
CA PHE A 50 8.53 9.79 9.51
C PHE A 50 7.19 9.96 10.26
N GLY A 51 6.35 10.91 9.83
CA GLY A 51 5.01 11.14 10.40
C GLY A 51 4.05 9.94 10.26
N HIS A 52 4.34 8.98 9.40
CA HIS A 52 3.54 7.78 9.15
C HIS A 52 4.24 6.48 9.55
N GLU A 53 5.43 6.53 10.13
CA GLU A 53 6.20 5.33 10.53
C GLU A 53 5.46 4.44 11.52
N LYS A 54 4.61 5.02 12.38
CA LYS A 54 3.79 4.26 13.33
C LYS A 54 2.91 3.20 12.67
N LEU A 55 2.56 3.36 11.39
CA LEU A 55 1.81 2.37 10.63
C LEU A 55 2.60 1.07 10.40
N LEU A 56 3.93 1.15 10.37
CA LEU A 56 4.81 -0.02 10.22
C LEU A 56 4.89 -0.87 11.49
N ASN A 57 4.49 -0.31 12.64
CA ASN A 57 4.43 -1.03 13.92
C ASN A 57 3.15 -1.87 14.05
N LEU A 58 2.21 -1.78 13.10
CA LEU A 58 1.00 -2.59 13.10
C LEU A 58 1.36 -4.04 12.74
N PRO A 59 0.92 -5.04 13.53
CA PRO A 59 1.32 -6.44 13.34
C PRO A 59 0.77 -7.07 12.06
N ASN A 60 -0.20 -6.41 11.42
CA ASN A 60 -0.84 -6.85 10.18
C ASN A 60 -0.46 -5.98 8.97
N VAL A 61 0.63 -5.21 9.06
CA VAL A 61 1.15 -4.38 7.94
C VAL A 61 2.47 -4.93 7.44
N THR A 62 2.62 -5.02 6.12
CA THR A 62 3.89 -5.31 5.45
C THR A 62 4.16 -4.26 4.40
N LEU A 63 5.35 -3.65 4.44
CA LEU A 63 5.77 -2.63 3.49
C LEU A 63 6.57 -3.23 2.33
N HIS A 64 6.13 -2.92 1.12
CA HIS A 64 6.76 -3.26 -0.15
C HIS A 64 7.24 -1.99 -0.84
N ILE A 65 8.53 -1.70 -0.72
CA ILE A 65 9.17 -0.59 -1.43
C ILE A 65 9.69 -1.10 -2.77
N GLY A 66 9.27 -0.45 -3.86
CA GLY A 66 9.80 -0.70 -5.19
C GLY A 66 11.32 -0.51 -5.23
N LYS A 67 12.04 -1.50 -5.78
CA LYS A 67 13.49 -1.46 -5.95
C LYS A 67 13.86 -1.35 -7.44
N GLY A 68 15.03 -0.78 -7.72
CA GLY A 68 15.60 -0.69 -9.07
C GLY A 68 15.21 0.56 -9.86
N TRP A 69 15.67 0.62 -11.12
CA TRP A 69 15.52 1.79 -12.00
C TRP A 69 14.06 2.09 -12.34
N ILE A 70 13.22 1.06 -12.44
CA ILE A 70 11.78 1.19 -12.73
C ILE A 70 11.05 1.84 -11.56
N ALA A 71 11.43 1.54 -10.32
CA ALA A 71 10.84 2.15 -9.12
C ALA A 71 11.11 3.66 -9.02
N LYS A 72 12.24 4.15 -9.56
CA LYS A 72 12.52 5.60 -9.64
C LYS A 72 11.49 6.35 -10.51
N LYS A 73 10.84 5.65 -11.44
CA LYS A 73 9.74 6.17 -12.25
C LYS A 73 8.41 5.63 -11.70
N GLY A 74 7.89 6.29 -10.66
CA GLY A 74 6.71 5.84 -9.91
C GLY A 74 5.50 5.43 -10.77
N GLY A 75 5.25 6.12 -11.90
CA GLY A 75 4.19 5.74 -12.84
C GLY A 75 4.41 4.38 -13.52
N PHE A 76 5.62 4.05 -13.96
CA PHE A 76 5.90 2.75 -14.57
C PHE A 76 5.85 1.61 -13.55
N TYR A 77 6.35 1.87 -12.33
CA TYR A 77 6.26 0.90 -11.24
C TYR A 77 4.81 0.57 -10.89
N PHE A 78 3.94 1.57 -10.74
CA PHE A 78 2.54 1.35 -10.39
C PHE A 78 1.70 0.78 -11.56
N ASN A 79 1.97 1.16 -12.81
CA ASN A 79 1.14 0.72 -13.93
C ASN A 79 1.53 -0.65 -14.48
N PHE A 80 2.80 -1.08 -14.35
CA PHE A 80 3.27 -2.34 -14.95
C PHE A 80 3.79 -3.35 -13.94
N TYR A 81 4.58 -2.91 -12.95
CA TYR A 81 5.18 -3.85 -11.99
C TYR A 81 4.20 -4.26 -10.89
N LEU A 82 3.44 -3.30 -10.38
CA LEU A 82 2.52 -3.53 -9.26
C LEU A 82 1.43 -4.56 -9.59
N PRO A 83 0.72 -4.54 -10.74
CA PRO A 83 -0.31 -5.54 -11.04
C PRO A 83 0.22 -6.98 -10.99
N PHE A 84 1.41 -7.21 -11.56
CA PHE A 84 2.06 -8.52 -11.52
C PHE A 84 2.45 -8.93 -10.10
N TYR A 85 2.95 -8.00 -9.30
CA TYR A 85 3.34 -8.27 -7.92
C TYR A 85 2.12 -8.55 -7.02
N MET A 86 1.00 -7.87 -7.26
CA MET A 86 -0.27 -8.12 -6.58
C MET A 86 -0.83 -9.51 -6.88
N GLN A 87 -0.74 -9.97 -8.13
CA GLN A 87 -1.15 -11.33 -8.51
C GLN A 87 -0.33 -12.40 -7.77
N LYS A 88 0.99 -12.20 -7.64
CA LYS A 88 1.85 -13.11 -6.86
C LYS A 88 1.47 -13.19 -5.38
N LEU A 89 1.09 -12.06 -4.80
CA LEU A 89 0.65 -11.96 -3.41
C LEU A 89 -0.79 -12.43 -3.18
N LYS A 90 -1.52 -12.79 -4.25
CA LYS A 90 -2.94 -13.22 -4.20
C LYS A 90 -3.80 -12.22 -3.41
N LEU A 91 -3.60 -10.93 -3.66
CA LEU A 91 -4.39 -9.89 -3.02
C LEU A 91 -5.86 -10.02 -3.40
N HIS A 92 -6.74 -9.85 -2.43
CA HIS A 92 -8.18 -9.89 -2.62
C HIS A 92 -8.74 -8.53 -3.06
N LEU A 93 -8.12 -7.45 -2.58
CA LEU A 93 -8.52 -6.08 -2.88
C LEU A 93 -7.26 -5.20 -2.95
N PHE A 94 -7.32 -4.17 -3.79
CA PHE A 94 -6.35 -3.08 -3.77
C PHE A 94 -7.08 -1.76 -3.58
N TRP A 95 -6.65 -0.98 -2.60
CA TRP A 95 -7.22 0.31 -2.27
C TRP A 95 -6.15 1.39 -2.33
N GLY A 96 -6.48 2.50 -2.96
CA GLY A 96 -5.58 3.63 -3.12
C GLY A 96 -6.33 4.88 -3.53
N THR A 97 -5.77 6.03 -3.21
CA THR A 97 -6.38 7.33 -3.51
C THR A 97 -5.88 7.94 -4.81
N GLN A 98 -4.77 7.43 -5.35
CA GLN A 98 -4.30 7.79 -6.68
C GLN A 98 -4.84 6.78 -7.68
N GLN A 99 -5.45 7.27 -8.76
CA GLN A 99 -5.86 6.41 -9.87
C GLN A 99 -4.62 5.73 -10.45
N VAL A 100 -4.56 4.41 -10.30
CA VAL A 100 -3.69 3.57 -11.12
C VAL A 100 -4.57 3.18 -12.29
N LEU A 101 -4.46 3.89 -13.41
CA LEU A 101 -5.09 3.43 -14.66
C LEU A 101 -4.29 2.21 -15.11
N PRO A 102 -4.85 0.99 -15.07
CA PRO A 102 -4.24 -0.10 -15.80
C PRO A 102 -4.26 0.33 -17.26
N PRO A 103 -3.17 0.15 -18.04
CA PRO A 103 -3.22 0.37 -19.47
C PRO A 103 -4.25 -0.53 -20.20
N PHE A 104 -4.93 -1.44 -19.48
CA PHE A 104 -5.88 -2.41 -20.00
C PHE A 104 -7.19 -2.48 -19.19
N LEU A 105 -7.68 -1.34 -18.66
CA LEU A 105 -9.12 -1.21 -18.41
C LEU A 105 -9.83 -0.95 -19.74
#